data_AF-A0A9Q6YDL8-F1
#
_entry.id   AF-A0A9Q6YDL8-F1
#
_cell.length_a   1.000
_cell.length_b   1.000
_cell.length_c   1.000
_cell.angle_alpha   90.00
_cell.angle_beta   90.00
_cell.angle_gamma   90.00
#
_symmetry.space_group_name_H-M   'P 1'
#
loop_
_entity.id
_entity.type
_entity.pdbx_description
1 polymer ?
#
loop_
_entity_poly.entity_id
_entity_poly.type
_entity_poly.pdbx_seq_one_letter_code
_entity_poly.pdbx_strand_id
1 'polypeptide(L)'
;MKHFIKHVPVCFGLFLSAAVSAAPAMPLSTLEILKVASVSCAVEDVSDGREQTRCDHNGPHIKVYVLERGYGGQPNVTLDGQEVDGVRAPVCNQGEGLVACNGSGTTVGHVYTFDLGNKDGGWFQFSNSSLVPPHNRLSVKLYIR
;
A
#
# COMPACT_ATOMS: atom_id res chain seq x y z
N MET A 1 -12.95 41.02 62.07
CA MET A 1 -13.46 40.44 60.83
C MET A 1 -13.14 41.38 59.68
N LYS A 2 -12.38 40.94 58.67
CA LYS A 2 -12.26 41.55 57.33
C LYS A 2 -11.45 40.56 56.46
N HIS A 3 -12.16 39.65 55.79
CA HIS A 3 -11.57 38.70 54.84
C HIS A 3 -11.32 39.42 53.50
N PHE A 4 -10.07 39.43 53.04
CA PHE A 4 -9.71 39.86 51.69
C PHE A 4 -9.82 38.67 50.73
N ILE A 5 -10.86 38.66 49.90
CA ILE A 5 -11.02 37.72 48.79
C ILE A 5 -10.18 38.25 47.62
N LYS A 6 -9.16 37.50 47.20
CA LYS A 6 -8.38 37.78 45.99
C LYS A 6 -9.08 37.10 44.80
N HIS A 7 -9.51 37.89 43.82
CA HIS A 7 -10.09 37.36 42.58
C HIS A 7 -8.99 36.79 41.67
N VAL A 8 -9.14 35.52 41.29
CA VAL A 8 -8.32 34.85 40.27
C VAL A 8 -9.12 34.86 38.96
N PRO A 9 -8.65 35.52 37.89
CA PRO A 9 -9.32 35.46 36.60
C PRO A 9 -8.99 34.14 35.90
N VAL A 10 -10.00 33.31 35.65
CA VAL A 10 -9.89 32.09 34.84
C VAL A 10 -10.09 32.50 33.38
N CYS A 11 -9.02 32.43 32.58
CA CYS A 11 -9.08 32.66 31.14
C CYS A 11 -9.49 31.37 30.44
N PHE A 12 -10.73 31.30 29.95
CA PHE A 12 -11.25 30.14 29.22
C PHE A 12 -10.79 30.23 27.75
N GLY A 13 -9.69 29.55 27.41
CA GLY A 13 -9.19 29.46 26.04
C GLY A 13 -10.08 28.53 25.19
N LEU A 14 -10.73 29.10 24.17
CA LEU A 14 -11.52 28.35 23.19
C LEU A 14 -10.56 27.72 22.16
N PHE A 15 -10.29 26.42 22.28
CA PHE A 15 -9.54 25.68 21.26
C PHE A 15 -10.45 25.40 20.06
N LEU A 16 -10.28 26.14 18.96
CA LEU A 16 -10.86 25.77 17.67
C LEU A 16 -10.06 24.59 17.10
N SER A 17 -10.62 23.38 17.18
CA SER A 17 -10.12 22.24 16.41
C SER A 17 -10.47 22.45 14.94
N ALA A 18 -9.48 22.69 14.08
CA ALA A 18 -9.68 22.67 12.64
C ALA A 18 -10.11 21.26 12.21
N ALA A 19 -11.33 21.12 11.70
CA ALA A 19 -11.79 19.86 11.13
C ALA A 19 -11.04 19.60 9.81
N VAL A 20 -10.09 18.67 9.82
CA VAL A 20 -9.51 18.13 8.60
C VAL A 20 -10.55 17.20 7.98
N SER A 21 -11.17 17.64 6.87
CA SER A 21 -12.06 16.79 6.09
C SER A 21 -11.21 15.78 5.33
N ALA A 22 -11.32 14.49 5.69
CA ALA A 22 -10.76 13.41 4.90
C ALA A 22 -11.77 12.99 3.81
N ALA A 23 -11.29 12.82 2.58
CA ALA A 23 -12.11 12.24 1.52
C ALA A 23 -12.51 10.79 1.88
N PRO A 24 -13.70 10.31 1.46
CA PRO A 24 -14.09 8.93 1.71
C PRO A 24 -13.13 7.95 1.03
N ALA A 25 -12.86 6.81 1.68
CA ALA A 25 -12.08 5.74 1.09
C ALA A 25 -12.80 5.17 -0.15
N MET A 26 -12.08 5.00 -1.25
CA MET A 26 -12.60 4.35 -2.46
C MET A 26 -12.58 2.81 -2.29
N PRO A 27 -13.58 2.08 -2.80
CA PRO A 27 -13.53 0.62 -2.82
C PRO A 27 -12.28 0.09 -3.53
N LEU A 28 -11.77 -1.05 -3.06
CA LEU A 28 -10.70 -1.76 -3.76
C LEU A 28 -11.17 -2.09 -5.18
N SER A 29 -10.43 -1.60 -6.18
CA SER A 29 -10.85 -1.62 -7.59
C SER A 29 -9.85 -2.31 -8.51
N THR A 30 -8.56 -2.31 -8.16
CA THR A 30 -7.53 -2.93 -8.98
C THR A 30 -6.39 -3.43 -8.12
N LEU A 31 -5.90 -4.63 -8.47
CA LEU A 31 -4.63 -5.17 -8.05
C LEU A 31 -3.82 -5.48 -9.30
N GLU A 32 -2.53 -5.16 -9.29
CA GLU A 32 -1.66 -5.35 -10.45
C GLU A 32 -0.22 -5.59 -9.99
N ILE A 33 0.44 -6.60 -10.55
CA ILE A 33 1.87 -6.81 -10.32
C ILE A 33 2.59 -5.95 -11.35
N LEU A 34 3.31 -4.93 -10.89
CA LEU A 34 3.93 -3.93 -11.77
C LEU A 34 5.25 -4.43 -12.35
N LYS A 35 6.11 -4.93 -11.47
CA LYS A 35 7.48 -5.29 -11.83
C LYS A 35 8.08 -6.30 -10.87
N VAL A 36 9.02 -7.08 -11.39
CA VAL A 36 9.90 -7.97 -10.64
C VAL A 36 11.33 -7.48 -10.83
N ALA A 37 12.12 -7.48 -9.76
CA ALA A 37 13.51 -7.06 -9.82
C ALA A 37 14.42 -8.07 -9.12
N SER A 38 15.55 -8.39 -9.72
CA SER A 38 16.57 -9.28 -9.14
C SER A 38 17.96 -8.87 -9.58
N VAL A 39 18.98 -9.47 -8.97
CA VAL A 39 20.37 -9.31 -9.41
C VAL A 39 20.62 -9.93 -10.78
N SER A 40 19.87 -10.98 -11.15
CA SER A 40 20.03 -11.71 -12.42
C SER A 40 19.36 -11.04 -13.61
N CYS A 41 18.24 -10.32 -13.42
CA CYS A 41 17.51 -9.62 -14.48
C CYS A 41 17.00 -8.25 -14.03
N ALA A 42 17.87 -7.46 -13.41
CA ALA A 42 17.65 -6.05 -13.08
C ALA A 42 16.20 -5.73 -12.68
N VAL A 43 15.44 -5.03 -13.54
CA VAL A 43 14.00 -4.77 -13.38
C VAL A 43 13.27 -5.23 -14.65
N GLU A 44 12.28 -6.11 -14.49
CA GLU A 44 11.33 -6.51 -15.53
C GLU A 44 9.96 -5.89 -15.25
N ASP A 45 9.39 -5.20 -16.24
CA ASP A 45 7.97 -4.78 -16.23
C ASP A 45 7.06 -5.97 -16.60
N VAL A 46 6.10 -6.25 -15.71
CA VAL A 46 5.12 -7.34 -15.81
C VAL A 46 3.67 -6.84 -15.70
N SER A 47 3.45 -5.53 -15.88
CA SER A 47 2.13 -4.88 -15.85
C SER A 47 1.21 -5.25 -17.02
N ASP A 48 1.68 -6.03 -17.99
CA ASP A 48 0.89 -6.47 -19.16
C ASP A 48 -0.04 -7.66 -18.88
N GLY A 49 -0.18 -8.06 -17.61
CA GLY A 49 -1.10 -9.14 -17.20
C GLY A 49 -0.63 -10.54 -17.58
N ARG A 50 0.64 -10.72 -17.96
CA ARG A 50 1.22 -12.04 -18.23
C ARG A 50 1.20 -12.92 -16.98
N GLU A 51 1.14 -14.24 -17.18
CA GLU A 51 1.14 -15.21 -16.07
C GLU A 51 2.54 -15.61 -15.60
N GLN A 52 3.60 -15.25 -16.34
CA GLN A 52 4.98 -15.54 -16.00
C GLN A 52 5.95 -14.44 -16.43
N THR A 53 7.00 -14.23 -15.64
CA THR A 53 8.18 -13.42 -16.02
C THR A 53 8.83 -13.95 -17.29
N ARG A 54 9.49 -13.08 -18.06
CA ARG A 54 10.27 -13.46 -19.25
C ARG A 54 11.71 -13.77 -18.88
N CYS A 55 12.23 -13.11 -17.86
CA CYS A 55 13.53 -13.38 -17.30
C CYS A 55 13.51 -14.48 -16.25
N ASP A 56 14.66 -15.12 -16.09
CA ASP A 56 14.94 -16.01 -14.97
C ASP A 56 15.50 -15.16 -13.80
N HIS A 57 14.60 -14.73 -12.91
CA HIS A 57 14.89 -14.00 -11.69
C HIS A 57 15.40 -14.93 -10.59
N ASN A 58 16.69 -14.82 -10.31
CA ASN A 58 17.43 -15.66 -9.38
C ASN A 58 18.29 -14.81 -8.43
N GLY A 59 18.75 -15.45 -7.35
CA GLY A 59 19.60 -14.84 -6.35
C GLY A 59 18.82 -14.18 -5.21
N PRO A 60 19.52 -13.69 -4.18
CA PRO A 60 18.88 -13.13 -3.01
C PRO A 60 18.17 -11.81 -3.35
N HIS A 61 17.18 -11.47 -2.53
CA HIS A 61 16.46 -10.20 -2.57
C HIS A 61 15.74 -9.92 -3.89
N ILE A 62 15.08 -10.94 -4.46
CA ILE A 62 14.10 -10.71 -5.52
C ILE A 62 12.99 -9.82 -4.95
N LYS A 63 12.66 -8.74 -5.65
CA LYS A 63 11.64 -7.77 -5.24
C LYS A 63 10.44 -7.82 -6.18
N VAL A 64 9.25 -7.89 -5.59
CA VAL A 64 7.98 -7.84 -6.32
C VAL A 64 7.23 -6.58 -5.90
N TYR A 65 6.73 -5.84 -6.89
CA TYR A 65 5.98 -4.61 -6.66
C TYR A 65 4.54 -4.78 -7.09
N VAL A 66 3.60 -4.53 -6.18
CA VAL A 66 2.16 -4.67 -6.43
C VAL A 66 1.47 -3.33 -6.23
N LEU A 67 0.69 -2.90 -7.21
CA LEU A 67 -0.20 -1.76 -7.10
C LEU A 67 -1.56 -2.20 -6.58
N GLU A 68 -2.04 -1.52 -5.54
CA GLU A 68 -3.41 -1.56 -5.05
C GLU A 68 -4.06 -0.19 -5.32
N ARG A 69 -5.17 -0.16 -6.08
CA ARG A 69 -6.01 1.04 -6.24
C ARG A 69 -7.32 0.90 -5.47
N GLY A 70 -7.67 1.94 -4.73
CA GLY A 70 -8.68 1.86 -3.68
C GLY A 70 -8.11 1.28 -2.39
N TYR A 71 -8.98 0.97 -1.44
CA TYR A 71 -8.59 0.61 -0.08
C TYR A 71 -8.94 -0.85 0.22
N GLY A 72 -7.92 -1.69 0.26
CA GLY A 72 -8.01 -3.05 0.79
C GLY A 72 -7.77 -3.12 2.30
N GLY A 73 -8.17 -4.23 2.91
CA GLY A 73 -7.93 -4.53 4.32
C GLY A 73 -6.53 -5.09 4.53
N GLN A 74 -6.45 -6.25 5.18
CA GLN A 74 -5.19 -6.98 5.33
C GLN A 74 -4.96 -7.89 4.12
N PRO A 75 -3.91 -7.66 3.32
CA PRO A 75 -3.64 -8.53 2.19
C PRO A 75 -3.12 -9.89 2.65
N ASN A 76 -3.43 -10.92 1.89
CA ASN A 76 -2.79 -12.23 1.96
C ASN A 76 -1.81 -12.35 0.80
N VAL A 77 -0.54 -12.60 1.12
CA VAL A 77 0.56 -12.61 0.15
C VAL A 77 1.40 -13.86 0.36
N THR A 78 1.64 -14.60 -0.72
CA THR A 78 2.40 -15.85 -0.64
C THR A 78 3.37 -16.03 -1.81
N LEU A 79 4.44 -16.77 -1.56
CA LEU A 79 5.31 -17.40 -2.55
C LEU A 79 5.22 -18.91 -2.35
N ASP A 80 4.73 -19.64 -3.36
CA ASP A 80 4.46 -21.08 -3.28
C ASP A 80 3.64 -21.50 -2.05
N GLY A 81 2.69 -20.65 -1.66
CA GLY A 81 1.82 -20.85 -0.50
C GLY A 81 2.43 -20.49 0.85
N GLN A 82 3.71 -20.09 0.91
CA GLN A 82 4.33 -19.56 2.12
C GLN A 82 4.14 -18.04 2.22
N GLU A 83 3.80 -17.54 3.40
CA GLU A 83 3.59 -16.11 3.62
C GLU A 83 4.84 -15.27 3.35
N VAL A 84 4.64 -14.10 2.76
CA VAL A 84 5.71 -13.13 2.47
C VAL A 84 5.31 -11.77 3.02
N ASP A 85 6.18 -11.21 3.86
CA ASP A 85 6.01 -9.86 4.39
C ASP A 85 6.45 -8.81 3.37
N GLY A 86 5.78 -7.66 3.40
CA GLY A 86 6.10 -6.53 2.56
C GLY A 86 5.86 -5.20 3.25
N VAL A 87 6.43 -4.16 2.66
CA VAL A 87 6.18 -2.77 3.05
C VAL A 87 5.27 -2.12 2.02
N ARG A 88 4.52 -1.08 2.41
CA ARG A 88 3.69 -0.33 1.48
C ARG A 88 3.93 1.17 1.57
N ALA A 89 3.82 1.85 0.45
CA ALA A 89 3.87 3.30 0.35
C ALA A 89 2.56 3.83 -0.28
N PRO A 90 2.01 4.96 0.21
CA PRO A 90 0.80 5.53 -0.35
C PRO A 90 1.05 6.13 -1.73
N VAL A 91 0.10 5.91 -2.65
CA VAL A 91 0.08 6.59 -3.95
C VAL A 91 -1.08 7.58 -4.03
N CYS A 92 -0.80 8.71 -4.67
CA CYS A 92 -1.71 9.83 -4.84
C CYS A 92 -2.02 10.02 -6.32
N ASN A 93 -3.24 10.47 -6.62
CA ASN A 93 -3.61 10.88 -7.97
C ASN A 93 -3.29 12.36 -8.16
N GLN A 94 -2.48 12.70 -9.17
CA GLN A 94 -2.16 14.09 -9.54
C GLN A 94 -2.64 14.46 -10.96
N GLY A 95 -3.59 13.71 -11.52
CA GLY A 95 -4.20 14.03 -12.83
C GLY A 95 -3.48 13.43 -14.04
N GLU A 96 -2.17 13.17 -13.95
CA GLU A 96 -1.39 12.52 -15.02
C GLU A 96 -1.03 11.05 -14.72
N GLY A 97 -1.43 10.53 -13.56
CA GLY A 97 -1.11 9.18 -13.13
C GLY A 97 -1.02 9.03 -11.62
N LEU A 98 -0.61 7.84 -11.19
CA LEU A 98 -0.33 7.55 -9.78
C LEU A 98 1.12 7.90 -9.46
N VAL A 99 1.31 8.75 -8.45
CA VAL A 99 2.63 9.16 -7.96
C VAL A 99 2.75 8.84 -6.48
N ALA A 100 3.98 8.77 -5.97
CA ALA A 100 4.19 8.72 -4.52
C ALA A 100 3.62 10.00 -3.88
N CYS A 101 2.88 9.86 -2.78
CA CYS A 101 2.26 11.02 -2.13
C CYS A 101 3.28 12.03 -1.54
N ASN A 102 4.50 11.61 -1.19
CA ASN A 102 5.55 12.46 -0.62
C ASN A 102 5.07 13.42 0.50
N GLY A 103 4.10 12.97 1.31
CA GLY A 103 3.52 13.75 2.41
C GLY A 103 2.41 14.74 2.01
N SER A 104 1.95 14.73 0.75
CA SER A 104 0.90 15.64 0.25
C SER A 104 -0.10 14.92 -0.67
N GLY A 105 -1.29 15.50 -0.84
CA GLY A 105 -2.34 14.96 -1.71
C GLY A 105 -3.22 13.91 -1.05
N THR A 106 -4.20 13.43 -1.81
CA THR A 106 -5.15 12.41 -1.37
C THR A 106 -4.63 11.03 -1.79
N THR A 107 -4.34 10.18 -0.81
CA THR A 107 -4.03 8.77 -1.06
C THR A 107 -5.20 8.13 -1.81
N VAL A 108 -4.91 7.40 -2.87
CA VAL A 108 -5.90 6.67 -3.68
C VAL A 108 -5.59 5.17 -3.75
N GLY A 109 -4.56 4.72 -3.04
CA GLY A 109 -4.09 3.34 -3.04
C GLY A 109 -2.69 3.21 -2.45
N HIS A 110 -2.06 2.06 -2.67
CA HIS A 110 -0.72 1.77 -2.21
C HIS A 110 0.10 1.02 -3.26
N VAL A 111 1.42 1.23 -3.24
CA VAL A 111 2.37 0.29 -3.84
C VAL A 111 2.99 -0.52 -2.74
N TYR A 112 2.86 -1.83 -2.83
CA TYR A 112 3.51 -2.81 -1.96
C TYR A 112 4.84 -3.22 -2.57
N THR A 113 5.86 -3.41 -1.73
CA THR A 113 7.15 -3.98 -2.09
C THR A 113 7.40 -5.19 -1.19
N PHE A 114 7.60 -6.34 -1.82
CA PHE A 114 7.93 -7.60 -1.17
C PHE A 114 9.38 -7.94 -1.48
N ASP A 115 10.13 -8.38 -0.48
CA ASP A 115 11.48 -8.92 -0.62
C ASP A 115 11.41 -10.41 -0.32
N LEU A 116 11.72 -11.25 -1.31
CA LEU A 116 11.60 -12.71 -1.17
C LEU A 116 12.74 -13.30 -0.32
N GLY A 117 13.71 -12.49 0.13
CA GLY A 117 14.84 -12.93 0.94
C GLY A 117 15.76 -13.85 0.14
N ASN A 118 16.09 -15.02 0.70
CA ASN A 118 16.92 -16.03 0.03
C ASN A 118 16.10 -17.05 -0.77
N LYS A 119 14.82 -16.78 -1.05
CA LYS A 119 13.98 -17.68 -1.85
C LYS A 119 14.20 -17.41 -3.34
N ASP A 120 14.20 -18.47 -4.13
CA ASP A 120 14.19 -18.39 -5.58
C ASP A 120 12.80 -17.93 -6.09
N GLY A 121 12.66 -17.84 -7.42
CA GLY A 121 11.37 -17.65 -8.07
C GLY A 121 10.34 -18.73 -7.72
N GLY A 122 9.07 -18.45 -8.02
CA GLY A 122 7.94 -19.32 -7.70
C GLY A 122 6.61 -18.64 -8.00
N TRP A 123 5.51 -19.25 -7.55
CA TRP A 123 4.18 -18.65 -7.66
C TRP A 123 3.96 -17.57 -6.61
N PHE A 124 4.21 -16.33 -7.01
CA PHE A 124 3.84 -15.17 -6.21
C PHE A 124 2.35 -14.88 -6.37
N GLN A 125 1.65 -14.71 -5.24
CA GLN A 125 0.22 -14.42 -5.20
C GLN A 125 -0.05 -13.31 -4.20
N PHE A 126 -0.83 -12.31 -4.60
CA PHE A 126 -1.31 -11.24 -3.75
C PHE A 126 -2.83 -11.17 -3.85
N SER A 127 -3.51 -11.12 -2.71
CA SER A 127 -4.96 -10.90 -2.67
C SER A 127 -5.35 -10.00 -1.52
N ASN A 128 -6.42 -9.22 -1.70
CA ASN A 128 -6.96 -8.37 -0.65
C ASN A 128 -8.48 -8.23 -0.82
N SER A 129 -9.17 -7.94 0.28
CA SER A 129 -10.60 -7.64 0.31
C SER A 129 -10.82 -6.15 0.52
N SER A 130 -11.79 -5.57 -0.20
CA SER A 130 -12.15 -4.16 -0.04
C SER A 130 -12.58 -3.86 1.40
N LEU A 131 -12.05 -2.76 1.97
CA LEU A 131 -12.57 -2.22 3.24
C LEU A 131 -13.95 -1.58 3.07
N VAL A 132 -14.26 -1.14 1.86
CA VAL A 132 -15.53 -0.51 1.54
C VAL A 132 -16.50 -1.57 1.00
N PRO A 133 -17.79 -1.56 1.41
CA PRO A 133 -18.80 -2.45 0.85
C PRO A 133 -18.80 -2.44 -0.69
N PRO A 134 -19.02 -3.58 -1.36
CA PRO A 134 -19.50 -4.85 -0.79
C PRO A 134 -18.40 -5.82 -0.33
N HIS A 135 -17.20 -5.34 -0.01
CA HIS A 135 -16.08 -6.18 0.47
C HIS A 135 -15.59 -7.24 -0.55
N ASN A 136 -15.69 -6.92 -1.84
CA ASN A 136 -15.16 -7.76 -2.90
C ASN A 136 -13.68 -8.10 -2.67
N ARG A 137 -13.32 -9.36 -2.94
CA ARG A 137 -11.93 -9.82 -2.91
C ARG A 137 -11.34 -9.80 -4.31
N LEU A 138 -10.18 -9.18 -4.47
CA LEU A 138 -9.39 -9.22 -5.69
C LEU A 138 -8.13 -10.07 -5.45
N SER A 139 -7.57 -10.63 -6.52
CA SER A 139 -6.35 -11.43 -6.49
C SER A 139 -5.56 -11.28 -7.79
N VAL A 140 -4.23 -11.31 -7.69
CA VAL A 140 -3.29 -11.38 -8.81
C VAL A 140 -2.21 -12.43 -8.51
N LYS A 141 -1.70 -13.07 -9.55
CA LYS A 141 -0.65 -14.08 -9.46
C LYS A 141 0.34 -13.94 -10.61
N LEU A 142 1.59 -14.32 -10.37
CA LEU A 142 2.64 -14.36 -11.38
C LEU A 142 3.63 -15.48 -11.04
N TYR A 143 4.01 -16.26 -12.05
CA TYR A 143 5.13 -17.18 -11.93
C TYR A 143 6.45 -16.45 -12.20
N ILE A 144 7.30 -16.41 -11.18
CA ILE A 144 8.65 -15.86 -11.26
C ILE A 144 9.57 -17.04 -11.61
N ARG A 145 10.14 -17.02 -12.83
CA ARG A 145 11.13 -18.01 -13.27
C ARG A 145 12.48 -17.71 -12.67
#